data_AF-A0A529ZDR5-F1
#
_entry.id   AF-A0A529ZDR5-F1
#
_cell.length_a   1.000
_cell.length_b   1.000
_cell.length_c   1.000
_cell.angle_alpha   90.00
_cell.angle_beta   90.00
_cell.angle_gamma   90.00
#
_symmetry.space_group_name_H-M   'P 1'
#
loop_
_entity.id
_entity.type
_entity.pdbx_description
1 polymer ?
#
loop_
_entity_poly.entity_id
_entity_poly.type
_entity_poly.pdbx_seq_one_letter_code
_entity_poly.pdbx_strand_id
1 'polypeptide(L)'
;PVPRATSGGEARRRILRDGAAVRIVFGVSTPTDTGMITVMIPQRILFSTRGANAKVEEGESSEFDWRARFSEEVMRSTVRLEATMPLARLTLGDLAAFAPGQVIEFEENAQ
;
A
#
# COMPACT_ATOMS: atom_id res chain seq x y z
N PRO A 1 7.52 28.83 -13.59
CA PRO A 1 6.53 29.51 -12.72
C PRO A 1 5.47 28.53 -12.19
N VAL A 2 5.34 28.41 -10.87
CA VAL A 2 4.33 27.53 -10.24
C VAL A 2 2.96 28.23 -10.29
N PRO A 3 1.88 27.54 -10.68
CA PRO A 3 0.54 28.13 -10.72
C PRO A 3 0.07 28.59 -9.33
N ARG A 4 -0.75 29.64 -9.29
CA ARG A 4 -1.31 30.17 -8.04
C ARG A 4 -2.15 29.09 -7.33
N ALA A 5 -1.97 28.97 -6.02
CA ALA A 5 -2.76 28.08 -5.19
C ALA A 5 -4.24 28.50 -5.21
N THR A 6 -5.14 27.53 -5.38
CA THR A 6 -6.59 27.72 -5.36
C THR A 6 -7.14 27.22 -4.03
N SER A 7 -8.02 27.98 -3.37
CA SER A 7 -8.60 27.64 -2.06
C SER A 7 -10.13 27.70 -2.06
N GLY A 8 -10.75 27.22 -0.99
CA GLY A 8 -12.19 27.36 -0.75
C GLY A 8 -13.10 26.67 -1.78
N GLY A 9 -14.24 27.30 -2.09
CA GLY A 9 -15.27 26.73 -2.96
C GLY A 9 -14.86 26.57 -4.43
N GLU A 10 -13.79 27.24 -4.87
CA GLU A 10 -13.21 27.03 -6.20
C GLU A 10 -12.36 25.76 -6.27
N ALA A 11 -11.62 25.45 -5.20
CA ALA A 11 -10.88 24.19 -5.11
C ALA A 11 -11.82 22.97 -5.14
N ARG A 12 -12.98 23.07 -4.46
CA ARG A 12 -13.98 21.99 -4.39
C ARG A 12 -14.67 21.72 -5.73
N ARG A 13 -14.80 22.74 -6.60
CA ARG A 13 -15.45 22.62 -7.92
C ARG A 13 -14.54 22.05 -9.00
N ARG A 14 -13.24 21.90 -8.73
CA ARG A 14 -12.29 21.41 -9.73
C ARG A 14 -12.36 19.89 -9.82
N ILE A 15 -12.81 19.41 -10.96
CA ILE A 15 -12.86 17.97 -11.26
C ILE A 15 -11.44 17.48 -11.53
N LEU A 16 -10.91 16.68 -10.61
CA LEU A 16 -9.67 15.92 -10.82
C LEU A 16 -10.02 14.67 -11.63
N ARG A 17 -9.60 14.61 -12.90
CA ARG A 17 -9.84 13.45 -13.79
C ARG A 17 -8.81 12.33 -13.60
N ASP A 18 -8.18 12.30 -12.44
CA ASP A 18 -7.18 11.31 -12.07
C ASP A 18 -7.84 10.22 -11.23
N GLY A 19 -7.83 8.98 -11.72
CA GLY A 19 -8.43 7.86 -11.00
C GLY A 19 -7.66 7.54 -9.71
N ALA A 20 -6.34 7.40 -9.80
CA ALA A 20 -5.46 7.17 -8.67
C ALA A 20 -4.52 8.36 -8.45
N ALA A 21 -4.48 8.84 -7.20
CA ALA A 21 -3.70 9.99 -6.81
C ALA A 21 -3.28 9.87 -5.33
N VAL A 22 -2.17 10.52 -4.99
CA VAL A 22 -1.71 10.68 -3.61
C VAL A 22 -2.22 12.01 -3.07
N ARG A 23 -2.83 11.98 -1.87
CA ARG A 23 -3.27 13.16 -1.14
C ARG A 23 -2.37 13.37 0.05
N ILE A 24 -1.71 14.52 0.11
CA ILE A 24 -0.90 14.96 1.25
C ILE A 24 -1.61 16.16 1.88
N VAL A 25 -1.89 16.07 3.18
CA VAL A 25 -2.54 17.15 3.93
C VAL A 25 -1.55 17.69 4.96
N PHE A 26 -1.19 18.96 4.82
CA PHE A 26 -0.35 19.67 5.76
C PHE A 26 -1.24 20.52 6.67
N GLY A 27 -1.18 20.26 7.97
CA GLY A 27 -1.69 21.20 8.97
C GLY A 27 -0.68 22.35 9.11
N VAL A 28 -1.16 23.59 8.99
CA VAL A 28 -0.35 24.79 9.18
C VAL A 28 -1.00 25.60 10.28
N SER A 29 -0.22 25.95 11.29
CA SER A 29 -0.69 26.77 12.41
C SER A 29 0.26 27.93 12.64
N THR A 30 -0.30 29.12 12.83
CA THR A 30 0.37 30.29 13.37
C THR A 30 -0.21 30.56 14.77
N PRO A 31 0.41 31.43 15.59
CA PRO A 31 -0.13 31.79 16.90
C PRO A 31 -1.55 32.38 16.86
N THR A 32 -1.98 32.87 15.70
CA THR A 32 -3.26 33.57 15.52
C THR A 32 -4.26 32.80 14.69
N ASP A 33 -3.85 31.77 13.93
CA ASP A 33 -4.74 31.06 13.01
C ASP A 33 -4.25 29.64 12.69
N THR A 34 -5.16 28.79 12.25
CA THR A 34 -4.85 27.42 11.84
C THR A 34 -5.53 27.10 10.52
N GLY A 35 -4.86 26.36 9.65
CA GLY A 35 -5.35 26.02 8.33
C GLY A 35 -4.78 24.71 7.81
N MET A 36 -5.31 24.26 6.68
CA MET A 36 -4.84 23.05 6.01
C MET A 36 -4.47 23.35 4.57
N ILE A 37 -3.32 22.83 4.14
CA ILE A 37 -2.89 22.82 2.76
C ILE A 37 -3.01 21.40 2.25
N THR A 38 -3.85 21.18 1.23
CA THR A 38 -3.99 19.88 0.59
C THR A 38 -3.26 19.89 -0.74
N VAL A 39 -2.31 18.96 -0.90
CA VAL A 39 -1.60 18.71 -2.15
C VAL A 39 -2.09 17.39 -2.72
N MET A 40 -2.64 17.45 -3.94
CA MET A 40 -3.06 16.27 -4.70
C MET A 40 -2.06 16.03 -5.82
N ILE A 41 -1.45 14.84 -5.84
CA ILE A 41 -0.50 14.44 -6.87
C ILE A 41 -1.09 13.27 -7.66
N PRO A 42 -1.50 13.48 -8.92
CA PRO A 42 -1.86 12.42 -9.85
C PRO A 42 -0.78 11.35 -9.99
N GLN A 43 -1.18 10.07 -10.06
CA GLN A 43 -0.25 8.96 -10.26
C GLN A 43 0.57 9.11 -11.56
N ARG A 44 -0.03 9.63 -12.64
CA ARG A 44 0.70 9.88 -13.91
C ARG A 44 1.92 10.78 -13.72
N ILE A 45 1.83 11.75 -12.80
CA ILE A 45 2.91 12.69 -12.53
C ILE A 45 4.00 11.98 -11.73
N LEU A 46 3.63 11.23 -10.68
CA LEU A 46 4.57 10.45 -9.88
C LEU A 46 5.42 9.49 -10.73
N PHE A 47 4.83 8.87 -11.75
CA PHE A 47 5.57 8.01 -12.66
C PHE A 47 6.44 8.78 -13.66
N SER A 48 6.00 9.94 -14.15
CA SER A 48 6.82 10.77 -15.04
C SER A 48 8.07 11.34 -14.35
N THR A 49 8.02 11.60 -13.03
CA THR A 49 9.16 12.15 -12.29
C THR A 49 10.27 11.12 -12.03
N ARG A 50 9.96 9.81 -12.04
CA ARG A 50 10.97 8.75 -11.94
C ARG A 50 11.88 8.68 -13.18
N GLY A 51 11.43 9.15 -14.34
CA GLY A 51 12.26 9.26 -15.55
C GLY A 51 13.09 10.54 -15.64
N ALA A 52 12.72 11.61 -14.93
CA ALA A 52 13.34 12.94 -15.08
C ALA A 52 14.55 13.18 -14.15
N ASN A 53 14.62 12.51 -13.00
CA ASN A 53 15.78 12.56 -12.10
C ASN A 53 16.76 11.40 -12.31
N ALA A 54 16.50 10.51 -13.26
CA ALA A 54 17.46 9.51 -13.70
C ALA A 54 18.43 10.15 -14.71
N LYS A 55 19.21 11.13 -14.26
CA LYS A 55 20.49 11.41 -14.91
C LYS A 55 21.42 10.27 -14.50
N VAL A 56 21.26 9.14 -15.17
CA VAL A 56 22.17 8.01 -15.10
C VAL A 56 23.49 8.52 -15.66
N GLU A 57 24.44 8.80 -14.77
CA GLU A 57 25.84 8.77 -15.19
C GLU A 57 26.08 7.36 -15.72
N GLU A 58 26.46 7.26 -17.00
CA GLU A 58 26.98 6.04 -17.60
C GLU A 58 28.26 5.66 -16.83
N GLY A 59 28.07 4.89 -15.77
CA GLY A 59 29.13 4.35 -14.93
C GLY A 59 28.59 3.08 -14.30
N GLU A 60 29.03 1.96 -14.84
CA GLU A 60 28.79 0.59 -14.40
C GLU A 60 28.55 0.46 -12.89
N SER A 61 27.28 0.57 -12.48
CA SER A 61 26.83 0.27 -11.12
C SER A 61 25.44 -0.36 -11.25
N SER A 62 25.44 -1.63 -11.65
CA SER A 62 25.37 -2.75 -10.72
C SER A 62 23.90 -3.15 -10.49
N GLU A 63 23.47 -4.14 -11.27
CA GLU A 63 22.30 -4.99 -10.94
C GLU A 63 22.39 -5.56 -9.50
N PHE A 64 23.60 -5.56 -8.91
CA PHE A 64 23.90 -5.93 -7.53
C PHE A 64 23.56 -4.83 -6.50
N ASP A 65 23.69 -3.54 -6.82
CA ASP A 65 23.40 -2.43 -5.89
C ASP A 65 21.90 -2.34 -5.61
N TRP A 66 21.05 -2.68 -6.59
CA TRP A 66 19.60 -2.73 -6.40
C TRP A 66 19.17 -3.85 -5.46
N ARG A 67 19.79 -5.04 -5.57
CA ARG A 67 19.54 -6.17 -4.65
C ARG A 67 20.05 -5.86 -3.24
N ALA A 68 21.21 -5.20 -3.11
CA ALA A 68 21.79 -4.82 -1.82
C ALA A 68 20.96 -3.77 -1.07
N ARG A 69 20.45 -2.74 -1.76
CA ARG A 69 19.61 -1.68 -1.17
C ARG A 69 18.19 -2.17 -0.80
N PHE A 70 17.67 -3.17 -1.50
CA PHE A 70 16.36 -3.77 -1.18
C PHE A 70 16.41 -4.74 0.02
N SER A 71 17.58 -5.31 0.33
CA SER A 71 17.75 -6.22 1.47
C SER A 71 17.94 -5.52 2.81
N GLU A 72 18.26 -4.22 2.82
CA GLU A 72 18.66 -3.52 4.05
C GLU A 72 17.47 -2.96 4.86
N GLU A 73 16.32 -2.62 4.22
CA GLU A 73 15.22 -1.98 4.94
C GLU A 73 13.82 -2.44 4.48
N VAL A 74 13.45 -3.70 4.80
CA VAL A 74 12.05 -4.12 4.98
C VAL A 74 11.96 -5.11 6.18
N MET A 75 12.35 -4.67 7.37
CA MET A 75 12.24 -5.41 8.63
C MET A 75 11.13 -4.85 9.55
N ARG A 76 10.06 -4.28 8.98
CA ARG A 76 8.90 -3.76 9.75
C ARG A 76 7.55 -4.25 9.27
N SER A 77 7.51 -5.26 8.39
CA SER A 77 6.28 -5.95 8.06
C SER A 77 6.13 -7.15 8.99
N THR A 78 5.14 -7.14 9.87
CA THR A 78 4.75 -8.33 10.63
C THR A 78 4.24 -9.38 9.65
N VAL A 79 5.07 -10.35 9.30
CA VAL A 79 4.68 -11.48 8.45
C VAL A 79 4.02 -12.54 9.33
N ARG A 80 2.77 -12.87 9.04
CA ARG A 80 2.07 -14.00 9.66
C ARG A 80 2.16 -15.18 8.71
N LEU A 81 2.98 -16.17 9.07
CA LEU A 81 3.07 -17.44 8.35
C LEU A 81 2.02 -18.39 8.92
N GLU A 82 1.03 -18.76 8.12
CA GLU A 82 0.03 -19.77 8.46
C GLU A 82 0.25 -21.01 7.60
N ALA A 83 0.51 -22.14 8.24
CA ALA A 83 0.46 -23.44 7.60
C ALA A 83 -0.92 -24.05 7.90
N THR A 84 -1.78 -24.14 6.89
CA THR A 84 -3.12 -24.72 7.01
C THR A 84 -3.15 -26.08 6.35
N MET A 85 -3.55 -27.13 7.08
CA MET A 85 -3.83 -28.46 6.52
C MET A 85 -5.34 -28.57 6.28
N PRO A 86 -5.80 -28.76 5.03
CA PRO A 86 -7.23 -28.94 4.76
C PRO A 86 -7.68 -30.29 5.35
N LEU A 87 -8.65 -30.26 6.26
CA LEU A 87 -9.11 -31.44 7.00
C LEU A 87 -10.02 -32.32 6.13
N ALA A 88 -11.19 -31.79 5.75
CA ALA A 88 -12.20 -32.38 4.86
C ALA A 88 -13.29 -31.34 4.54
N ARG A 89 -14.17 -31.62 3.56
CA ARG A 89 -15.40 -30.83 3.35
C ARG A 89 -16.52 -31.38 4.24
N LEU A 90 -17.05 -30.55 5.14
CA LEU A 90 -18.13 -30.91 6.08
C LEU A 90 -19.38 -30.06 5.84
N THR A 91 -20.56 -30.62 6.10
CA THR A 91 -21.80 -29.83 6.10
C THR A 91 -21.96 -29.10 7.43
N LEU A 92 -22.82 -28.07 7.47
CA LEU A 92 -23.13 -27.35 8.71
C LEU A 92 -23.78 -28.26 9.77
N GLY A 93 -24.50 -29.31 9.34
CA GLY A 93 -25.08 -30.31 10.25
C GLY A 93 -23.99 -31.14 10.94
N ASP A 94 -22.95 -31.53 10.19
CA ASP A 94 -21.82 -32.31 10.71
C ASP A 94 -21.04 -31.51 11.76
N LEU A 95 -20.82 -30.21 11.50
CA LEU A 95 -20.17 -29.30 12.45
C LEU A 95 -21.00 -29.09 13.72
N ALA A 96 -22.32 -28.98 13.59
CA ALA A 96 -23.22 -28.76 14.72
C ALA A 96 -23.31 -29.98 15.65
N ALA A 97 -22.98 -31.17 15.15
CA ALA A 97 -23.00 -32.42 15.90
C ALA A 97 -21.68 -32.71 16.64
N PHE A 98 -20.68 -31.83 16.57
CA PHE A 98 -19.36 -32.07 17.17
C PHE A 98 -19.41 -32.18 18.70
N ALA A 99 -18.76 -33.22 19.22
CA ALA A 99 -18.66 -33.48 20.64
C ALA A 99 -17.19 -33.48 21.11
N PRO A 100 -16.90 -33.08 22.37
CA PRO A 100 -15.57 -33.17 22.93
C PRO A 100 -15.02 -34.61 22.88
N GLY A 101 -13.79 -34.77 22.40
CA GLY A 101 -13.14 -36.08 22.26
C GLY A 101 -13.42 -36.80 20.94
N GLN A 102 -14.19 -36.19 20.04
CA GLN A 102 -14.39 -36.72 18.69
C GLN A 102 -13.09 -36.65 17.87
N VAL A 103 -12.79 -37.75 17.17
CA VAL A 103 -11.66 -37.85 16.24
C VAL A 103 -12.14 -37.49 14.84
N ILE A 104 -11.42 -36.60 14.16
CA ILE A 104 -11.69 -36.22 12.77
C ILE A 104 -10.51 -36.73 11.92
N GLU A 105 -10.79 -37.59 10.96
CA GLU A 105 -9.77 -38.14 10.06
C GLU A 105 -9.36 -37.09 9.01
N PHE A 106 -8.08 -37.03 8.71
CA PHE A 106 -7.54 -36.23 7.60
C PHE A 106 -7.65 -37.03 6.30
N GLU A 107 -8.03 -36.36 5.20
CA GLU A 107 -7.96 -36.99 3.88
C GLU A 107 -6.50 -37.29 3.49
N GLU A 108 -6.27 -38.42 2.81
CA GLU A 108 -4.93 -38.94 2.47
C GLU A 108 -4.11 -37.98 1.57
N ASN A 109 -4.78 -37.02 0.92
CA ASN A 109 -4.17 -35.99 0.07
C ASN A 109 -4.13 -34.59 0.71
N ALA A 110 -4.28 -34.49 2.04
CA ALA A 110 -4.16 -33.23 2.77
C ALA A 110 -2.69 -32.79 2.89
N GLN A 111 -2.15 -32.18 1.83
CA GLN A 111 -0.82 -31.55 1.78
C GLN A 111 -0.93 -30.06 1.46
#